data_AF-A0A3E0KN20-F1
#
_entry.id   AF-A0A3E0KN20-F1
#
_cell.length_a   1.000
_cell.length_b   1.000
_cell.length_c   1.000
_cell.angle_alpha   90.00
_cell.angle_beta   90.00
_cell.angle_gamma   90.00
#
_symmetry.space_group_name_H-M   'P 1'
#
loop_
_entity.id
_entity.type
_entity.pdbx_description
1 polymer ?
#
loop_
_entity_poly.entity_id
_entity_poly.type
_entity_poly.pdbx_seq_one_letter_code
_entity_poly.pdbx_strand_id
1 'polypeptide(L)' 'MEGDPAPRVVHEIPLPGRRLHIEAYASTDALLERAVTADDIPFWAELWPASRALAGWLWRQDLRRLRVLELGCGVGLA' A
#
# COMPACT_ATOMS: atom_id res chain seq x y z
N MET A 1 19.13 -14.00 -10.97
CA MET A 1 17.97 -13.11 -10.85
C MET A 1 17.03 -13.80 -9.88
N GLU A 2 17.01 -13.34 -8.64
CA GLU A 2 16.10 -13.84 -7.60
C GLU A 2 14.65 -13.63 -8.10
N GLY A 3 13.83 -14.68 -8.12
CA GLY A 3 12.43 -14.58 -8.54
C GLY A 3 11.59 -13.75 -7.57
N ASP A 4 10.40 -13.33 -8.01
CA ASP A 4 9.44 -12.60 -7.16
C ASP A 4 9.18 -13.37 -5.86
N PRO A 5 9.49 -12.81 -4.68
CA PRO A 5 9.60 -13.56 -3.43
C PRO A 5 8.25 -14.08 -2.90
N ALA A 6 7.12 -13.53 -3.37
CA ALA A 6 5.79 -13.94 -2.97
C ALA A 6 4.76 -13.55 -4.05
N PRO A 7 3.63 -14.25 -4.15
CA PRO A 7 2.57 -13.89 -5.09
C PRO A 7 2.05 -12.47 -4.80
N ARG A 8 1.73 -11.75 -5.87
CA ARG A 8 1.09 -10.43 -5.82
C ARG A 8 -0.41 -10.55 -6.01
N VAL A 9 -1.15 -9.63 -5.42
CA VAL A 9 -2.60 -9.50 -5.55
C VAL A 9 -2.96 -8.07 -5.90
N VAL A 10 -4.01 -7.92 -6.71
CA VAL A 10 -4.59 -6.61 -7.00
C VAL A 10 -5.76 -6.38 -6.06
N HIS A 11 -5.68 -5.31 -5.30
CA HIS A 11 -6.77 -4.81 -4.48
C HIS A 11 -7.56 -3.76 -5.24
N GLU A 12 -8.88 -3.96 -5.34
CA GLU A 12 -9.79 -2.93 -5.79
C GLU A 12 -10.14 -2.00 -4.62
N ILE A 13 -9.93 -0.69 -4.84
CA ILE A 13 -10.24 0.36 -3.86
C ILE A 13 -11.38 1.21 -4.41
N PRO A 14 -12.60 1.07 -3.85
CA PRO A 14 -13.72 1.89 -4.25
C PRO A 14 -13.58 3.30 -3.67
N LEU A 15 -13.65 4.31 -4.54
CA LEU A 15 -13.75 5.72 -4.18
C LEU A 15 -14.99 6.33 -4.86
N PRO A 16 -15.56 7.43 -4.33
CA PRO A 16 -16.65 8.13 -4.99
C PRO A 16 -16.34 8.46 -6.47
N GLY A 17 -17.05 7.82 -7.40
CA GLY A 17 -16.92 8.02 -8.84
C GLY A 17 -15.68 7.39 -9.49
N ARG A 18 -14.86 6.61 -8.76
CA ARG A 18 -13.67 5.94 -9.32
C ARG A 18 -13.34 4.65 -8.58
N ARG A 19 -12.73 3.69 -9.28
CA ARG A 19 -12.07 2.53 -8.66
C ARG A 19 -10.59 2.61 -8.97
N LEU A 20 -9.76 2.45 -7.94
CA LEU A 20 -8.32 2.32 -8.08
C LEU A 20 -7.93 0.86 -7.93
N HIS A 21 -6.91 0.44 -8.66
CA HIS A 21 -6.30 -0.88 -8.51
C HIS A 21 -4.91 -0.69 -7.93
N ILE A 22 -4.67 -1.30 -6.77
CA ILE A 22 -3.38 -1.26 -6.08
C ILE A 22 -2.85 -2.69 -6.05
N GLU A 23 -1.67 -2.90 -6.62
CA GLU A 23 -0.97 -4.16 -6.48
C GLU A 23 -0.18 -4.16 -5.17
N ALA A 24 -0.29 -5.25 -4.41
CA ALA A 24 0.45 -5.49 -3.18
C ALA A 24 0.88 -6.96 -3.12
N TYR A 25 1.73 -7.30 -2.17
CA TYR A 25 2.03 -8.70 -1.89
C TYR A 25 0.85 -9.37 -1.20
N ALA A 26 0.57 -10.62 -1.56
CA ALA A 26 -0.57 -11.36 -1.04
C ALA A 26 -0.43 -11.72 0.45
N SER A 27 0.81 -11.78 0.94
CA SER A 27 1.12 -12.18 2.31
C SER A 27 2.41 -11.51 2.77
N THR A 28 2.27 -10.57 3.71
CA THR A 28 3.40 -9.98 4.43
C THR A 28 4.10 -11.04 5.29
N ASP A 29 3.34 -11.98 5.87
CA ASP A 29 3.86 -13.11 6.66
C ASP A 29 4.86 -13.96 5.86
N ALA A 30 4.54 -14.30 4.61
CA ALA A 30 5.45 -15.06 3.75
C ALA A 30 6.76 -14.31 3.44
N LEU A 31 6.71 -12.97 3.41
CA LEU A 31 7.90 -12.13 3.24
C LEU A 31 8.66 -11.96 4.57
N LEU A 32 7.95 -11.85 5.69
CA LEU A 32 8.50 -11.75 7.04
C LEU A 32 9.38 -12.95 7.40
N GLU A 33 8.99 -14.16 6.99
CA GLU A 33 9.80 -15.38 7.19
C GLU A 33 11.20 -15.30 6.55
N ARG A 34 11.39 -14.39 5.59
CA ARG A 34 12.67 -14.18 4.89
C ARG A 34 13.49 -13.02 5.46
N ALA A 35 12.95 -12.25 6.39
CA ALA A 35 13.63 -11.13 7.01
C ALA A 35 14.74 -11.65 7.95
N VAL A 36 15.98 -11.21 7.71
CA VAL A 36 17.13 -11.60 8.55
C VAL A 36 17.41 -10.53 9.60
N THR A 37 17.14 -9.27 9.27
CA THR A 37 17.31 -8.11 10.13
C THR A 37 16.00 -7.33 10.29
N ALA A 38 15.95 -6.43 11.27
CA ALA A 38 14.79 -5.56 11.46
C ALA A 38 14.52 -4.65 10.25
N ASP A 39 15.57 -4.27 9.51
CA ASP A 39 15.45 -3.44 8.31
C ASP A 39 14.88 -4.22 7.11
N ASP A 40 14.93 -5.55 7.14
CA ASP A 40 14.35 -6.42 6.10
C ASP A 40 12.84 -6.61 6.30
N ILE A 41 12.26 -6.11 7.39
CA ILE A 41 10.84 -6.29 7.68
C ILE A 41 10.00 -5.54 6.62
N PRO A 42 9.15 -6.25 5.84
CA PRO A 42 8.53 -5.71 4.64
C PRO A 42 7.20 -5.00 4.97
N PHE A 43 7.19 -4.05 5.91
CA PHE A 43 5.97 -3.30 6.27
C PHE A 43 5.36 -2.52 5.09
N TRP A 44 6.15 -2.27 4.05
CA TRP A 44 5.73 -1.61 2.82
C TRP A 44 4.92 -2.52 1.88
N ALA A 45 4.92 -3.84 2.09
CA ALA A 45 4.41 -4.82 1.14
C ALA A 45 2.89 -5.04 1.21
N GLU A 46 2.26 -4.66 2.33
CA GLU A 46 0.83 -4.81 2.56
C GLU A 46 0.04 -3.55 2.26
N LEU A 47 -1.20 -3.74 1.82
CA LEU A 47 -2.19 -2.68 1.84
C LEU A 47 -2.90 -2.60 3.20
N TRP A 48 -2.38 -1.75 4.09
CA TRP A 48 -2.90 -1.54 5.44
C TRP A 48 -4.33 -0.98 5.47
N PRO A 49 -5.22 -1.46 6.37
CA PRO A 49 -6.59 -0.94 6.50
C PRO A 49 -6.68 0.58 6.75
N ALA A 50 -5.73 1.15 7.48
CA ALA A 50 -5.66 2.58 7.75
C ALA A 50 -5.49 3.42 6.46
N SER A 51 -4.69 2.94 5.50
CA SER A 51 -4.49 3.64 4.22
C SER A 51 -5.79 3.72 3.40
N ARG A 52 -6.64 2.68 3.45
CA ARG A 52 -7.95 2.66 2.78
C ARG A 52 -8.90 3.68 3.39
N ALA A 53 -8.95 3.77 4.72
CA ALA A 53 -9.75 4.76 5.42
C ALA A 53 -9.26 6.19 5.11
N LEU A 54 -7.94 6.40 5.13
CA LEU A 54 -7.33 7.69 4.84
C LEU A 54 -7.57 8.13 3.39
N ALA A 55 -7.33 7.25 2.40
CA ALA A 55 -7.60 7.55 1.00
C ALA A 55 -9.08 7.87 0.75
N GLY A 56 -9.99 7.11 1.37
CA GLY A 56 -11.42 7.42 1.33
C GLY A 56 -11.75 8.80 1.88
N TRP A 57 -11.09 9.21 2.97
CA TRP A 57 -11.25 10.54 3.56
C TRP A 57 -10.63 11.65 2.70
N LEU A 58 -9.40 11.46 2.22
CA LEU A 58 -8.65 12.40 1.37
C LEU A 58 -9.35 12.65 0.04
N TRP A 59 -9.99 11.62 -0.54
CA TRP A 59 -10.75 11.75 -1.79
C TRP A 59 -11.91 12.75 -1.72
N ARG A 60 -12.40 13.04 -0.50
CA ARG A 60 -13.47 14.02 -0.27
C ARG A 60 -12.93 15.42 0.02
N GLN A 61 -11.61 15.59 0.12
CA GLN A 61 -10.97 16.88 0.37
C GLN A 61 -10.54 17.53 -0.94
N ASP A 62 -10.47 18.86 -0.96
CA ASP A 62 -9.84 19.58 -2.07
C ASP A 62 -8.32 19.69 -1.81
N LEU A 63 -7.57 18.75 -2.39
CA LEU A 63 -6.11 18.72 -2.28
C LEU A 63 -5.40 19.45 -3.44
N ARG A 64 -6.16 20.06 -4.36
CA ARG A 64 -5.56 20.70 -5.53
C ARG A 64 -4.70 21.88 -5.09
N ARG A 65 -3.55 22.05 -5.76
CA ARG A 65 -2.57 23.13 -5.50
C ARG A 65 -1.89 23.07 -4.13
N LEU A 66 -2.09 22.01 -3.35
CA LEU A 66 -1.32 21.75 -2.15
C LEU A 66 -0.01 21.02 -2.50
N ARG A 67 1.04 21.30 -1.73
CA ARG A 67 2.28 20.51 -1.73
C ARG A 67 2.19 19.54 -0.56
N VAL A 68 2.10 18.25 -0.84
CA VAL A 68 1.88 17.19 0.17
C VAL A 68 3.07 16.23 0.17
N LEU A 69 3.41 15.71 1.35
CA LEU A 69 4.38 14.64 1.55
C LEU A 69 3.67 13.51 2.30
N GLU A 70 3.66 12.31 1.72
CA GLU A 70 3.21 11.09 2.39
C GLU A 70 4.43 10.40 3.03
N LEU A 71 4.38 10.17 4.34
CA LEU A 71 5.42 9.45 5.07
C LEU A 71 4.96 8.01 5.30
N GLY A 72 5.84 7.05 5.00
CA GLY A 72 5.48 5.63 5.12
C GLY A 72 4.40 5.23 4.10
N CYS A 73 4.53 5.67 2.85
CA CYS A 73 3.51 5.47 1.81
C CYS A 73 3.23 4.01 1.44
N GLY A 74 4.14 3.08 1.77
CA GLY A 74 3.98 1.66 1.48
C GLY A 74 3.69 1.42 0.00
N VAL A 75 2.52 0.82 -0.30
CA VAL A 75 2.04 0.57 -1.67
C VAL A 75 1.45 1.81 -2.39
N GLY A 76 1.45 2.98 -1.74
CA GLY A 76 1.15 4.29 -2.34
C GLY A 76 -0.33 4.59 -2.55
N LEU A 77 -1.19 4.28 -1.56
CA LEU A 77 -2.64 4.51 -1.69
C LEU A 77 -3.11 5.92 -1.26
N ALA A 78 -2.51 6.57 -0.26
CA ALA A 78 -3.16 7.65 0.48
C ALA A 78 -2.54 9.05 0.28
#